data_AF-A0A251XT60-F1
#
_entry.id   AF-A0A251XT60-F1
#
_cell.length_a   1.000
_cell.length_b   1.000
_cell.length_c   1.000
_cell.angle_alpha   90.00
_cell.angle_beta   90.00
_cell.angle_gamma   90.00
#
_symmetry.space_group_name_H-M   'P 1'
#
loop_
_entity.id
_entity.type
_entity.pdbx_description
1 polymer ?
#
loop_
_entity_poly.entity_id
_entity_poly.type
_entity_poly.pdbx_seq_one_letter_code
_entity_poly.pdbx_strand_id
1 'polypeptide(L)'
;MSDNARPALYGADYGVRLASRSSDAEPALVRVAGGHCESGDLVVLADYLPGDVRPDDLVAVPATGAYCWSLASNYNWIGRPPVVAVRDGRARVIVRGETVDDLLARDAGTPVAGTPVAGASVDDRTAAASPDVNGAR
;
A
#
# COMPACT_ATOMS: atom_id res chain seq x y z
N MET A 1 0.56 3.50 8.78
CA MET A 1 0.87 2.19 9.41
C MET A 1 1.49 1.23 8.42
N SER A 2 0.93 1.09 7.21
CA SER A 2 1.43 0.14 6.21
C SER A 2 2.85 0.43 5.74
N ASP A 3 3.32 1.68 5.78
CA ASP A 3 4.67 2.09 5.38
C ASP A 3 5.62 2.27 6.59
N ASN A 4 5.07 2.65 7.74
CA ASN A 4 5.78 2.78 9.01
C ASN A 4 4.90 2.29 10.16
N ALA A 5 5.09 1.03 10.53
CA ALA A 5 4.34 0.40 11.62
C ALA A 5 4.93 0.71 13.01
N ARG A 6 6.13 1.32 13.09
CA ARG A 6 6.88 1.46 14.35
C ARG A 6 6.16 2.29 15.43
N PRO A 7 5.43 3.38 15.13
CA PRO A 7 4.64 4.07 16.15
C PRO A 7 3.57 3.16 16.75
N ALA A 8 2.83 2.43 15.92
CA ALA A 8 1.78 1.52 16.38
C ALA A 8 2.32 0.27 17.10
N LEU A 9 3.42 -0.30 16.62
CA LEU A 9 4.01 -1.53 17.17
C LEU A 9 4.84 -1.28 18.43
N TYR A 10 5.57 -0.17 18.48
CA TYR A 10 6.61 0.06 19.49
C TYR A 10 6.44 1.36 20.26
N GLY A 11 5.42 2.18 19.97
CA GLY A 11 5.34 3.54 20.50
C GLY A 11 6.53 4.40 20.07
N ALA A 12 7.12 4.10 18.90
CA ALA A 12 8.29 4.83 18.42
C ALA A 12 7.97 6.31 18.19
N ASP A 13 8.83 7.17 18.72
CA ASP A 13 8.73 8.61 18.56
C ASP A 13 9.45 9.08 17.29
N TYR A 14 8.85 10.04 16.58
CA TYR A 14 9.32 10.58 15.31
C TYR A 14 9.02 12.07 15.22
N GLY A 15 9.89 12.81 14.52
CA GLY A 15 9.60 14.18 14.11
C GLY A 15 8.99 14.27 12.71
N VAL A 16 8.44 15.43 12.37
CA VAL A 16 7.95 15.76 11.02
C VAL A 16 8.38 17.16 10.60
N ARG A 17 8.78 17.35 9.34
CA ARG A 17 9.15 18.67 8.80
C ARG A 17 8.40 18.96 7.53
N LEU A 18 8.04 20.24 7.33
CA LEU A 18 7.57 20.74 6.04
C LEU A 18 8.74 20.69 5.04
N ALA A 19 8.55 20.00 3.92
CA ALA A 19 9.58 19.71 2.93
C ALA A 19 9.29 20.33 1.56
N SER A 20 8.08 20.82 1.31
CA SER A 20 7.68 21.44 0.04
C SER A 20 8.04 22.93 -0.06
N ARG A 21 8.13 23.64 1.05
CA ARG A 21 8.33 25.10 1.10
C ARG A 21 8.84 25.56 2.47
N SER A 22 9.23 26.82 2.54
CA SER A 22 9.46 27.54 3.80
C SER A 22 8.17 28.24 4.25
N SER A 23 8.03 28.43 5.56
CA SER A 23 6.94 29.20 6.16
C SER A 23 7.46 29.92 7.41
N ASP A 24 7.00 31.16 7.59
CA ASP A 24 7.25 31.98 8.78
C ASP A 24 6.02 32.03 9.70
N ALA A 25 4.99 31.22 9.43
CA ALA A 25 3.81 31.14 10.27
C ALA A 25 4.16 30.59 11.67
N GLU A 26 3.46 31.08 12.69
CA GLU A 26 3.63 30.61 14.06
C GLU A 26 3.45 29.08 14.15
N PRO A 27 4.30 28.36 14.90
CA PRO A 27 4.18 26.92 15.04
C PRO A 27 2.87 26.50 15.69
N ALA A 28 2.25 25.46 15.14
CA ALA A 28 1.10 24.78 15.71
C ALA A 28 1.48 23.37 16.17
N LEU A 29 0.97 22.95 17.33
CA LEU A 29 1.09 21.56 17.78
C LEU A 29 0.23 20.67 16.89
N VAL A 30 0.85 19.68 16.25
CA VAL A 30 0.19 18.81 15.28
C VAL A 30 0.36 17.33 15.64
N ARG A 31 -0.52 16.52 15.06
CA ARG A 31 -0.42 15.06 14.99
C ARG A 31 -0.52 14.65 13.52
N VAL A 32 0.33 13.72 13.09
CA VAL A 32 0.31 13.21 11.72
C VAL A 32 -0.28 11.81 11.74
N ALA A 33 -1.45 11.67 11.12
CA ALA A 33 -2.12 10.40 10.90
C ALA A 33 -1.91 9.92 9.45
N GLY A 34 -1.97 8.61 9.24
CA GLY A 34 -2.05 8.02 7.91
C GLY A 34 -3.49 7.95 7.39
N GLY A 35 -3.69 7.20 6.31
CA GLY A 35 -4.98 7.03 5.63
C GLY A 35 -5.72 5.72 5.96
N HIS A 36 -5.26 4.93 6.92
CA HIS A 36 -5.93 3.69 7.28
C HIS A 36 -7.16 3.94 8.16
N CYS A 37 -8.13 3.03 8.07
CA CYS A 37 -9.37 3.04 8.85
C CYS A 37 -9.18 2.68 10.34
N GLU A 38 -7.99 2.90 10.91
CA GLU A 38 -7.65 2.52 12.28
C GLU A 38 -7.22 3.74 13.08
N SER A 39 -7.77 3.89 14.28
CA SER A 39 -7.49 5.03 15.17
C SER A 39 -6.02 5.14 15.56
N GLY A 40 -5.33 4.00 15.61
CA GLY A 40 -3.90 3.88 15.87
C GLY A 40 -3.01 4.22 14.68
N ASP A 41 -3.55 4.64 13.54
CA ASP A 41 -2.77 5.02 12.36
C ASP A 41 -2.09 6.39 12.49
N LEU A 42 -1.18 6.48 13.47
CA LEU A 42 -0.37 7.65 13.74
C LEU A 42 1.05 7.41 13.24
N VAL A 43 1.58 8.36 12.47
CA VAL A 43 2.98 8.40 12.05
C VAL A 43 3.81 9.23 13.02
N VAL A 44 3.24 10.35 13.50
CA VAL A 44 3.83 11.24 14.52
C VAL A 44 2.76 11.61 15.53
N LEU A 45 3.01 11.32 16.81
CA LEU A 45 2.02 11.54 17.87
C LEU A 45 1.84 13.02 18.22
N ALA A 46 2.95 13.76 18.31
CA ALA A 46 3.00 15.17 18.64
C ALA A 46 4.33 15.79 18.14
N ASP A 47 4.26 16.81 17.29
CA ASP A 47 5.40 17.67 16.91
C ASP A 47 4.86 19.05 16.51
N TYR A 48 5.74 19.99 16.16
CA TYR A 48 5.34 21.30 15.66
C TYR A 48 5.59 21.43 14.16
N LEU A 49 4.58 21.93 13.44
CA LEU A 49 4.70 22.40 12.06
C LEU A 49 4.23 23.86 11.98
N PRO A 50 4.56 24.61 10.91
CA PRO A 50 3.97 25.92 10.69
C PRO A 50 2.44 25.87 10.71
N GLY A 51 1.79 26.85 11.35
CA GLY A 51 0.34 26.90 11.50
C GLY A 51 -0.45 27.09 10.20
N ASP A 52 0.24 27.27 9.08
CA ASP A 52 -0.32 27.46 7.74
C ASP A 52 -0.14 26.22 6.83
N VAL A 53 0.16 25.03 7.37
CA VAL A 53 0.17 23.78 6.61
C VAL A 53 -1.19 23.57 5.93
N ARG A 54 -1.16 23.18 4.66
CA ARG A 54 -2.35 23.04 3.82
C ARG A 54 -2.28 21.81 2.92
N PRO A 55 -3.39 21.39 2.29
CA PRO A 55 -3.35 20.39 1.23
C PRO A 55 -2.27 20.72 0.18
N ASP A 56 -1.71 19.67 -0.41
CA ASP A 56 -0.59 19.70 -1.37
C ASP A 56 0.79 20.08 -0.78
N ASP A 57 0.90 20.43 0.51
CA ASP A 57 2.19 20.47 1.18
C ASP A 57 2.77 19.05 1.35
N LEU A 58 4.09 18.94 1.18
CA LEU A 58 4.83 17.70 1.43
C LEU A 58 5.49 17.77 2.80
N VAL A 59 5.29 16.74 3.60
CA VAL A 59 5.98 16.57 4.88
C VAL A 59 6.93 15.39 4.83
N ALA A 60 8.03 15.48 5.58
CA ALA A 60 9.04 14.43 5.68
C ALA A 60 9.18 13.96 7.13
N VAL A 61 9.21 12.65 7.31
CA VAL A 61 9.50 11.98 8.58
C VAL A 61 10.89 11.35 8.48
N PRO A 62 11.91 11.93 9.15
CA PRO A 62 13.28 11.43 9.10
C PRO A 62 13.43 10.12 9.90
N ALA A 63 14.61 9.51 9.80
CA ALA A 63 14.97 8.29 10.54
C ALA A 63 14.09 7.05 10.23
N THR A 64 13.51 7.00 9.02
CA THR A 64 12.67 5.90 8.54
C THR A 64 13.44 4.85 7.71
N GLY A 65 14.77 4.98 7.59
CA GLY A 65 15.60 4.08 6.78
C GLY A 65 15.77 2.67 7.36
N ALA A 66 15.49 2.48 8.65
CA ALA A 66 15.56 1.18 9.32
C ALA A 66 14.18 0.78 9.84
N TYR A 67 13.79 -0.47 9.58
CA TYR A 67 12.59 -1.11 10.13
C TYR A 67 11.23 -0.47 9.75
N CYS A 68 11.17 0.52 8.85
CA CYS A 68 9.90 0.98 8.28
C CYS A 68 9.52 0.13 7.07
N TRP A 69 10.25 0.27 5.95
CA TRP A 69 9.94 -0.46 4.72
C TRP A 69 10.00 -1.99 4.90
N SER A 70 10.94 -2.50 5.72
CA SER A 70 11.02 -3.95 5.99
C SER A 70 9.84 -4.49 6.80
N LEU A 71 9.13 -3.64 7.54
CA LEU A 71 7.90 -3.98 8.27
C LEU A 71 6.64 -3.56 7.51
N ALA A 72 6.77 -3.11 6.25
CA ALA A 72 5.64 -2.61 5.49
C ALA A 72 4.64 -3.72 5.18
N SER A 73 3.36 -3.36 5.06
CA SER A 73 2.25 -4.29 4.80
C SER A 73 1.33 -3.76 3.70
N ASN A 74 0.36 -4.57 3.29
CA ASN A 74 -0.72 -4.17 2.37
C ASN A 74 -2.05 -3.95 3.10
N TYR A 75 -1.99 -3.51 4.37
CA TYR A 75 -3.18 -3.23 5.14
C TYR A 75 -4.07 -2.21 4.40
N ASN A 76 -5.38 -2.48 4.35
CA ASN A 76 -6.36 -1.73 3.55
C ASN A 76 -6.04 -1.66 2.05
N TRP A 77 -5.38 -2.67 1.48
CA TRP A 77 -5.03 -2.71 0.05
C TRP A 77 -4.16 -1.53 -0.41
N ILE A 78 -3.42 -0.90 0.50
CA ILE A 78 -2.45 0.13 0.13
C ILE A 78 -1.15 -0.58 -0.30
N GLY A 79 -0.72 -0.32 -1.53
CA GLY A 79 0.55 -0.83 -2.06
C GLY A 79 1.75 -0.27 -1.30
N ARG A 80 2.80 -1.09 -1.14
CA ARG A 80 4.06 -0.62 -0.55
C ARG A 80 4.66 0.49 -1.40
N PRO A 81 5.18 1.58 -0.78
CA PRO A 81 5.71 2.71 -1.52
C PRO A 81 7.04 2.36 -2.21
N PRO A 82 7.39 3.06 -3.31
CA PRO A 82 8.70 2.96 -3.92
C PRO A 82 9.79 3.45 -2.97
N VAL A 83 11.01 2.94 -3.14
CA VAL A 83 12.21 3.45 -2.47
C VAL A 83 13.12 4.08 -3.52
N VAL A 84 13.59 5.29 -3.22
CA VAL A 84 14.45 6.09 -4.11
C VAL A 84 15.82 6.28 -3.46
N ALA A 85 16.88 6.05 -4.24
CA ALA A 85 18.23 6.47 -3.85
C ALA A 85 18.55 7.82 -4.50
N VAL A 86 19.13 8.72 -3.72
CA VAL A 86 19.63 10.02 -4.18
C VAL A 86 21.13 10.09 -3.94
N ARG A 87 21.88 10.48 -4.97
CA ARG A 87 23.33 10.68 -4.89
C ARG A 87 23.75 11.73 -5.92
N ASP A 88 24.57 12.69 -5.51
CA ASP A 88 25.15 13.72 -6.39
C ASP A 88 24.09 14.44 -7.25
N GLY A 89 22.99 14.84 -6.61
CA GLY A 89 21.86 15.55 -7.26
C GLY A 89 21.00 14.68 -8.19
N ARG A 90 21.25 13.37 -8.28
CA ARG A 90 20.48 12.43 -9.11
C ARG A 90 19.65 11.48 -8.25
N ALA A 91 18.41 11.27 -8.65
CA ALA A 91 17.49 10.34 -8.02
C ALA A 91 17.22 9.15 -8.94
N ARG A 92 17.11 7.94 -8.37
CA ARG A 92 16.62 6.75 -9.07
C ARG A 92 15.79 5.87 -8.16
N VAL A 93 14.77 5.24 -8.71
CA VAL A 93 14.02 4.19 -8.00
C VAL A 93 14.93 2.97 -7.83
N ILE A 94 15.05 2.48 -6.60
CA ILE A 94 15.79 1.26 -6.25
C ILE A 94 14.86 0.10 -5.88
N VAL A 95 13.64 0.41 -5.45
CA VAL A 95 12.54 -0.54 -5.29
C VAL A 95 11.30 0.13 -5.86
N ARG A 96 10.65 -0.50 -6.84
CA ARG A 96 9.39 0.02 -7.40
C ARG A 96 8.27 -0.08 -6.37
N GLY A 97 7.30 0.82 -6.45
CA GLY A 97 6.06 0.70 -5.69
C GLY A 97 5.23 -0.47 -6.21
N GLU A 98 4.33 -0.96 -5.36
CA GLU A 98 3.37 -2.00 -5.74
C GLU A 98 2.18 -1.41 -6.52
N THR A 99 1.71 -2.17 -7.50
CA THR A 99 0.51 -1.89 -8.29
C THR A 99 -0.67 -2.70 -7.78
N VAL A 100 -1.86 -2.44 -8.31
CA VAL A 100 -3.05 -3.28 -8.04
C VAL A 100 -2.79 -4.73 -8.44
N ASP A 101 -2.08 -4.99 -9.55
CA ASP A 101 -1.75 -6.35 -9.98
C ASP A 101 -0.84 -7.07 -8.96
N ASP A 102 0.11 -6.35 -8.34
CA ASP A 102 0.94 -6.95 -7.27
C ASP A 102 0.10 -7.36 -6.05
N LEU A 103 -0.92 -6.55 -5.72
CA LEU A 103 -1.82 -6.83 -4.61
C LEU A 103 -2.70 -8.06 -4.90
N LEU A 104 -3.16 -8.19 -6.14
CA LEU A 104 -4.02 -9.29 -6.60
C LEU A 104 -3.22 -10.55 -7.01
N ALA A 105 -1.90 -10.51 -7.03
CA ALA A 105 -1.06 -11.59 -7.57
C ALA A 105 -1.19 -12.93 -6.82
N ARG A 106 -1.81 -12.94 -5.64
CA ARG A 106 -2.07 -14.14 -4.84
C ARG A 106 -3.51 -14.66 -4.96
N ASP A 107 -4.39 -13.92 -5.63
CA ASP A 107 -5.79 -14.28 -5.76
C ASP A 107 -5.97 -15.34 -6.86
N ALA A 108 -6.56 -16.47 -6.51
CA ALA A 108 -6.85 -17.53 -7.47
C ALA A 108 -8.02 -17.14 -8.39
N GLY A 109 -7.93 -17.48 -9.67
CA GLY A 109 -9.00 -17.22 -10.65
C GLY A 109 -9.02 -15.79 -11.21
N THR A 110 -8.14 -14.91 -10.77
CA THR A 110 -7.92 -13.59 -11.38
C THR A 110 -6.83 -13.70 -12.43
N PRO A 111 -7.09 -13.33 -13.71
CA PRO A 111 -6.02 -13.31 -14.70
C PRO A 111 -5.02 -12.21 -14.33
N VAL A 112 -3.79 -12.62 -13.98
CA VAL A 112 -2.69 -11.67 -13.80
C VAL A 112 -2.35 -11.08 -15.16
N ALA A 113 -2.29 -9.75 -15.27
CA ALA A 113 -1.92 -9.08 -16.51
C ALA A 113 -0.59 -9.62 -17.03
N GLY A 114 -0.62 -10.34 -18.17
CA GLY A 114 0.55 -10.93 -18.82
C GLY A 114 0.77 -12.45 -18.61
N THR A 115 -0.06 -13.14 -17.83
CA THR A 115 0.01 -14.61 -17.72
C THR A 115 -1.00 -15.27 -18.66
N PRO A 116 -0.60 -16.13 -19.62
CA PRO A 116 -1.56 -16.94 -20.35
C PRO A 116 -2.28 -17.84 -19.36
N VAL A 117 -3.61 -17.82 -19.35
CA VAL A 117 -4.42 -18.71 -18.50
C VAL A 117 -4.17 -20.15 -18.96
N ALA A 118 -3.27 -20.85 -18.26
CA ALA A 118 -3.00 -22.25 -18.52
C ALA A 118 -4.14 -23.10 -17.93
N GLY A 119 -4.96 -23.66 -18.82
CA GLY A 119 -5.71 -24.89 -18.58
C GLY A 119 -6.77 -24.86 -17.48
N ALA A 120 -7.92 -24.24 -17.75
CA ALA A 120 -9.16 -24.70 -17.12
C ALA A 120 -9.62 -25.98 -17.83
N SER A 121 -9.14 -27.14 -17.38
CA SER A 121 -9.79 -28.42 -17.74
C SER A 121 -11.06 -28.55 -16.89
N VAL A 122 -12.18 -28.14 -17.44
CA VAL A 122 -13.49 -28.56 -16.92
C VAL A 122 -13.73 -29.97 -17.46
N ASP A 123 -13.74 -30.94 -16.55
CA ASP A 123 -14.15 -32.31 -16.84
C ASP A 123 -15.58 -32.30 -17.42
N ASP A 124 -15.69 -32.53 -18.73
CA ASP A 124 -16.96 -32.81 -19.40
C ASP A 124 -17.35 -34.27 -19.10
N ARG A 125 -17.97 -34.50 -17.95
CA ARG A 125 -18.68 -35.74 -17.63
C ARG A 125 -20.12 -35.48 -17.24
N THR A 126 -20.89 -34.96 -18.19
CA THR A 126 -22.34 -35.21 -18.23
C THR A 126 -22.85 -35.26 -19.68
N ALA A 127 -22.43 -36.30 -20.39
CA ALA A 127 -23.13 -36.79 -21.58
C ALA A 127 -23.34 -38.30 -21.45
N ALA A 128 -24.15 -38.71 -20.46
CA ALA A 128 -24.76 -40.03 -20.48
C ALA A 128 -26.10 -39.92 -21.21
N ALA A 129 -26.09 -40.38 -22.46
CA ALA A 129 -27.26 -40.53 -23.29
C ALA A 129 -28.31 -41.42 -22.61
N SER A 130 -29.55 -40.92 -22.50
CA SER A 130 -30.72 -41.77 -22.30
C SER A 130 -31.01 -42.52 -23.61
N PRO A 131 -31.13 -43.86 -23.61
CA PRO A 131 -31.63 -44.57 -24.77
C PRO A 131 -33.16 -44.45 -24.84
N ASP A 132 -33.61 -44.01 -26.00
CA ASP A 132 -34.99 -43.99 -26.45
C ASP A 132 -35.53 -45.43 -26.52
N VAL A 133 -36.64 -45.72 -25.83
CA VAL A 133 -37.34 -47.02 -25.89
C VAL A 133 -38.85 -46.80 -25.92
N ASN A 134 -39.43 -47.07 -27.10
CA ASN A 134 -40.83 -47.44 -27.43
C ASN A 134 -41.96 -46.47 -27.06
N GLY A 135 -42.90 -46.09 -27.93
CA GLY A 135 -43.49 -46.85 -29.04
C GLY A 135 -44.68 -47.70 -28.57
N ALA A 136 -45.92 -47.16 -28.64
CA ALA A 136 -47.19 -47.84 -28.94
C ALA A 136 -48.41 -47.27 -28.18
N ARG A 137 -49.45 -46.93 -28.97
CA ARG A 137 -50.86 -46.59 -28.69
C ARG A 137 -51.19 -45.13 -28.38
#